data_AF-A0A7T8JWE8-F1
#
_entry.id   AF-A0A7T8JWE8-F1
#
_cell.length_a   1.000
_cell.length_b   1.000
_cell.length_c   1.000
_cell.angle_alpha   90.00
_cell.angle_beta   90.00
_cell.angle_gamma   90.00
#
_symmetry.space_group_name_H-M   'P 1'
#
loop_
_entity.id
_entity.type
_entity.pdbx_description
1 polymer ?
#
loop_
_entity_poly.entity_id
_entity_poly.type
_entity_poly.pdbx_seq_one_letter_code
_entity_poly.pdbx_strand_id
1 'polypeptide(L)' 'KEWYNRFKDGRLSVESEPRSGRPSTSKNDAIIDQVRNLVMPNRRITIRDL' A
#
# COMPACT_ATOMS: atom_id res chain seq x y z
N LYS A 1 -18.97 5.48 24.42
CA LYS A 1 -19.72 4.19 24.37
C LYS A 1 -19.75 3.63 22.95
N GLU A 2 -18.63 3.61 22.25
CA GLU A 2 -18.59 3.18 20.84
C GLU A 2 -18.86 1.68 20.69
N TRP A 3 -18.23 0.86 21.54
CA TRP A 3 -18.43 -0.58 21.52
C TRP A 3 -19.88 -1.00 21.81
N TYR A 4 -20.50 -0.37 22.83
CA TYR A 4 -21.89 -0.62 23.20
C TYR A 4 -22.86 -0.33 22.04
N ASN A 5 -22.66 0.78 21.32
CA ASN A 5 -23.51 1.12 20.18
C ASN A 5 -23.30 0.13 19.01
N ARG A 6 -22.05 -0.20 18.66
CA ARG A 6 -21.76 -1.17 17.59
C ARG A 6 -22.37 -2.55 17.86
N PHE A 7 -22.36 -2.99 19.12
CA PHE A 7 -23.03 -4.22 19.52
C PHE A 7 -24.56 -4.13 19.37
N LYS A 8 -25.17 -3.00 19.80
CA LYS A 8 -26.61 -2.74 19.61
C LYS A 8 -27.02 -2.66 18.14
N ASP A 9 -26.12 -2.21 17.27
CA ASP A 9 -26.31 -2.13 15.82
C ASP A 9 -26.06 -3.48 15.11
N GLY A 10 -25.85 -4.57 15.88
CA GLY A 10 -25.76 -5.93 15.34
C GLY A 10 -24.36 -6.40 14.97
N ARG A 11 -23.30 -5.64 15.30
CA ARG A 11 -21.92 -6.11 15.11
C ARG A 11 -21.59 -7.18 16.15
N LEU A 12 -21.52 -8.43 15.70
CA LEU A 12 -21.13 -9.59 16.52
C LEU A 12 -19.64 -9.97 16.37
N SER A 13 -18.97 -9.45 15.33
CA SER A 13 -17.56 -9.76 15.08
C SER A 13 -16.62 -8.91 15.94
N VAL A 14 -15.65 -9.59 16.55
CA VAL A 14 -14.53 -8.98 17.31
C VAL A 14 -13.40 -8.52 16.38
N GLU A 15 -13.41 -8.99 15.12
CA GLU A 15 -12.39 -8.63 14.15
C GLU A 15 -12.37 -7.13 13.85
N SER A 16 -11.19 -6.62 13.52
CA SER A 16 -11.05 -5.25 13.04
C SER A 16 -11.70 -5.10 11.67
N GLU A 17 -12.33 -3.95 11.43
CA GLU A 17 -12.71 -3.57 10.07
C GLU A 17 -11.47 -3.38 9.19
N PRO A 18 -11.62 -3.55 7.86
CA PRO A 18 -10.56 -3.17 6.93
C PRO A 18 -10.11 -1.75 7.20
N ARG A 19 -8.80 -1.57 7.35
CA ARG A 19 -8.20 -0.26 7.55
C ARG A 19 -7.70 0.22 6.20
N SER A 20 -8.08 1.43 5.82
CA SER A 20 -7.41 2.15 4.74
C SER A 20 -5.98 2.41 5.20
N GLY A 21 -5.06 1.52 4.79
CA GLY A 21 -3.64 1.69 5.06
C GLY A 21 -3.10 2.95 4.40
N ARG A 22 -1.84 3.29 4.69
CA ARG A 22 -1.19 4.43 4.01
C ARG A 22 -1.08 4.11 2.52
N PRO A 23 -1.66 4.93 1.62
CA PRO A 23 -1.47 4.74 0.19
C PRO A 23 0.02 4.92 -0.14
N SER A 24 0.58 3.97 -0.88
CA SER A 24 1.94 4.11 -1.42
C SER A 24 1.87 5.00 -2.66
N THR A 25 2.49 6.17 -2.60
CA THR A 25 2.62 7.07 -3.74
C THR A 25 3.83 6.74 -4.63
N SER A 26 4.76 5.91 -4.12
CA SER A 26 6.00 5.56 -4.82
C SER A 26 5.89 4.33 -5.71
N LYS A 27 4.89 3.46 -5.49
CA LYS A 27 4.65 2.25 -6.28
C LYS A 27 3.48 2.45 -7.24
N ASN A 28 3.72 3.17 -8.33
CA ASN A 28 2.79 3.27 -9.44
C ASN A 28 3.39 2.67 -10.72
N ASP A 29 2.55 2.29 -11.68
CA ASP A 29 3.00 1.61 -12.91
C ASP A 29 3.96 2.46 -13.74
N ALA A 30 3.73 3.78 -13.78
CA ALA A 30 4.61 4.71 -14.51
C ALA A 30 6.04 4.74 -13.94
N ILE A 31 6.20 4.79 -12.62
CA ILE A 31 7.50 4.75 -11.92
C ILE A 31 8.15 3.38 -12.11
N ILE A 32 7.35 2.30 -12.07
CA ILE A 32 7.86 0.94 -12.32
C ILE A 32 8.44 0.83 -13.74
N ASP A 33 7.73 1.33 -14.74
CA ASP A 33 8.19 1.29 -16.13
C ASP A 33 9.39 2.19 -16.38
N GLN A 34 9.45 3.36 -15.74
CA GLN A 34 10.65 4.22 -15.77
C GLN A 34 11.88 3.50 -15.22
N VAL A 35 11.78 2.90 -14.03
CA VAL A 35 12.89 2.16 -13.41
C VAL A 35 13.29 0.95 -14.28
N ARG A 36 12.32 0.23 -14.85
CA ARG A 36 12.59 -0.88 -15.78
C ARG A 36 13.40 -0.39 -16.99
N ASN A 37 13.00 0.70 -17.63
CA ASN A 37 13.69 1.24 -18.80
C ASN A 37 15.12 1.69 -18.49
N LEU A 38 15.38 2.19 -17.27
CA LEU A 38 16.73 2.58 -16.83
C LEU A 38 17.63 1.36 -16.57
N VAL A 39 17.10 0.29 -15.97
CA VAL A 39 17.89 -0.88 -15.56
C VAL A 39 18.09 -1.90 -16.69
N MET A 40 17.14 -2.03 -17.63
CA MET A 40 17.22 -3.02 -18.71
C MET A 40 18.48 -2.95 -19.59
N PRO A 41 18.94 -1.76 -20.04
CA PRO A 41 20.17 -1.64 -20.83
C PRO A 41 21.45 -1.87 -20.02
N ASN A 42 21.46 -1.57 -18.72
CA ASN A 42 22.61 -1.78 -17.84
C ASN A 42 22.18 -2.26 -16.45
N ARG A 43 22.20 -3.57 -16.24
CA ARG A 43 21.81 -4.21 -14.97
C ARG A 43 22.79 -4.00 -13.81
N ARG A 44 23.90 -3.28 -14.03
CA ARG A 44 24.87 -2.95 -12.97
C ARG A 44 24.61 -1.59 -12.31
N ILE A 45 23.56 -0.87 -12.71
CA ILE A 45 23.10 0.36 -12.04
C ILE A 45 22.68 0.06 -10.60
N THR A 46 23.11 0.89 -9.66
CA THR A 46 22.69 0.81 -8.26
C THR A 46 21.54 1.78 -7.96
N ILE A 47 20.87 1.60 -6.83
CA ILE A 47 19.78 2.51 -6.40
C ILE A 47 20.27 3.97 -6.25
N ARG A 48 21.57 4.20 -5.99
CA ARG A 48 22.12 5.55 -5.90
C ARG A 48 22.33 6.21 -7.26
N ASP A 49 22.37 5.41 -8.32
CA ASP A 49 22.61 5.86 -9.70
C ASP A 49 21.31 5.97 -10.52
N LEU A 50 20.16 5.59 -9.92
CA LEU A 50 18.81 5.76 -10.45
C LEU A 50 18.24 7.11 -10.02
#